data_AF-A0A4Q7FYN1-F1
#
_entry.id   AF-A0A4Q7FYN1-F1
#
_cell.length_a   1.000
_cell.length_b   1.000
_cell.length_c   1.000
_cell.angle_alpha   90.00
_cell.angle_beta   90.00
_cell.angle_gamma   90.00
#
_symmetry.space_group_name_H-M   'P 1'
#
loop_
_entity.id
_entity.type
_entity.pdbx_description
1 polymer ?
#
loop_
_entity_poly.entity_id
_entity_poly.type
_entity_poly.pdbx_seq_one_letter_code
_entity_poly.pdbx_strand_id
1 'polypeptide(L)'
;MVRGELGNEFAIASGGFIFIGTDNAGEDELWRFYNMVRGRDYIHLSLLRSMRYYLGRFNITIQTVQAVMNGMKMLLRDLAADGHILGYTVNFSAAKNSSDEIRMGHLTVGFKAEEAAPLRKLTIESARYREAVDAMIAELAAQMQLQG
;
A
#
# COMPACT_ATOMS: atom_id res chain seq x y z
N MET A 1 4.82 19.83 14.08
CA MET A 1 6.29 19.73 13.96
C MET A 1 6.86 19.60 15.36
N VAL A 2 7.89 18.78 15.55
CA VAL A 2 8.56 18.56 16.85
C VAL A 2 10.01 19.02 16.71
N ARG A 3 10.52 19.71 17.74
CA ARG A 3 11.90 20.20 17.78
C ARG A 3 12.84 19.07 18.23
N GLY A 4 13.92 18.86 17.50
CA GLY A 4 15.01 17.97 17.90
C GLY A 4 15.90 18.60 18.98
N GLU A 5 16.64 17.77 19.71
CA GLU A 5 17.50 18.20 20.80
C GLU A 5 18.85 17.49 20.72
N LEU A 6 19.94 18.26 20.82
CA LEU A 6 21.31 17.75 20.82
C LEU A 6 21.65 17.21 22.22
N GLY A 7 22.23 16.02 22.30
CA GLY A 7 22.65 15.40 23.57
C GLY A 7 21.53 14.69 24.35
N ASN A 8 20.33 14.59 23.79
CA ASN A 8 19.23 13.82 24.37
C ASN A 8 19.03 12.51 23.59
N GLU A 9 19.32 11.37 24.22
CA GLU A 9 19.23 10.04 23.61
C GLU A 9 17.79 9.63 23.24
N PHE A 10 16.78 10.27 23.82
CA PHE A 10 15.38 10.01 23.54
C PHE A 10 14.73 11.03 22.59
N ALA A 11 15.49 12.02 22.11
CA ALA A 11 14.98 12.98 21.14
C ALA A 11 14.72 12.28 19.79
N ILE A 12 13.61 12.66 19.13
CA ILE A 12 13.27 12.10 17.82
C ILE A 12 14.29 12.46 16.72
N ALA A 13 15.07 13.51 16.93
CA ALA A 13 16.21 13.89 16.10
C ALA A 13 17.27 14.62 16.90
N SER A 14 18.53 14.47 16.49
CA SER A 14 19.72 15.11 17.07
C SER A 14 19.84 16.60 16.76
N GLY A 15 18.75 17.28 16.38
CA GLY A 15 18.73 18.70 15.99
C GLY A 15 17.68 19.00 14.92
N GLY A 16 17.37 20.29 14.70
CA GLY A 16 16.41 20.72 13.68
C GLY A 16 14.94 20.46 14.07
N PHE A 17 14.06 20.33 13.06
CA PHE A 17 12.63 20.04 13.23
C PHE A 17 12.22 18.86 12.38
N ILE A 18 11.38 17.98 12.94
CA ILE A 18 10.72 16.89 12.19
C ILE A 18 9.22 17.13 12.15
N PHE A 19 8.62 16.94 10.98
CA PHE A 19 7.17 16.88 10.85
C PHE A 19 6.67 15.48 11.17
N ILE A 20 5.75 15.39 12.13
CA ILE A 20 5.04 14.16 12.51
C ILE A 20 3.56 14.45 12.37
N GLY A 21 2.99 14.03 11.25
CA GLY A 21 1.57 14.22 10.95
C GLY A 21 1.16 13.24 9.87
N THR A 22 0.24 12.35 10.22
CA THR A 22 -0.27 11.30 9.33
C THR A 22 -1.72 11.53 8.93
N ASP A 23 -2.46 12.24 9.78
CA ASP A 23 -3.91 12.37 9.68
C ASP A 23 -4.25 13.62 8.86
N ASN A 24 -5.34 13.55 8.09
CA ASN A 24 -5.94 14.72 7.48
C ASN A 24 -6.97 15.36 8.43
N ALA A 25 -7.58 16.47 7.99
CA ALA A 25 -8.54 17.23 8.79
C ALA A 25 -9.99 16.73 8.65
N GLY A 26 -10.22 15.57 8.01
CA GLY A 26 -11.54 14.98 7.83
C GLY A 26 -12.01 14.19 9.05
N GLU A 27 -13.32 14.01 9.15
CA GLU A 27 -13.97 13.25 10.24
C GLU A 27 -14.11 11.75 9.93
N ASP A 28 -13.91 11.35 8.68
CA ASP A 28 -14.03 9.95 8.24
C ASP A 28 -12.85 9.11 8.76
N GLU A 29 -13.15 8.14 9.62
CA GLU A 29 -12.13 7.24 10.18
C GLU A 29 -11.47 6.35 9.13
N LEU A 30 -12.23 5.91 8.12
CA LEU A 30 -11.72 5.06 7.05
C LEU A 30 -10.66 5.79 6.21
N TRP A 31 -10.91 7.08 5.95
CA TRP A 31 -10.03 7.94 5.17
C TRP A 31 -9.20 8.89 6.03
N ARG A 32 -8.95 8.55 7.30
CA ARG A 32 -8.23 9.43 8.24
C ARG A 32 -6.83 9.80 7.77
N PHE A 33 -6.12 8.89 7.12
CA PHE A 33 -4.72 9.10 6.78
C PHE A 33 -4.55 9.90 5.49
N TYR A 34 -3.74 10.96 5.56
CA TYR A 34 -3.45 11.84 4.43
C TYR A 34 -2.79 11.12 3.25
N ASN A 35 -1.84 10.20 3.52
CA ASN A 35 -1.16 9.45 2.47
C ASN A 35 -2.12 8.52 1.71
N MET A 36 -3.12 7.93 2.39
CA MET A 36 -4.13 7.11 1.73
C MET A 36 -5.00 7.94 0.80
N VAL A 37 -5.51 9.09 1.26
CA VAL A 37 -6.33 9.99 0.43
C VAL A 37 -5.54 10.49 -0.78
N ARG A 38 -4.30 10.90 -0.59
CA ARG A 38 -3.44 11.34 -1.70
C ARG A 38 -3.04 10.22 -2.64
N GLY A 39 -2.76 9.03 -2.10
CA GLY A 39 -2.49 7.84 -2.90
C GLY A 39 -3.68 7.49 -3.78
N ARG A 40 -4.89 7.48 -3.21
CA ARG A 40 -6.13 7.23 -3.94
C ARG A 40 -6.33 8.20 -5.09
N ASP A 41 -6.17 9.50 -4.80
CA ASP A 41 -6.31 10.56 -5.80
C ASP A 41 -5.28 10.41 -6.93
N TYR A 42 -4.01 10.18 -6.57
CA TYR A 42 -2.95 9.93 -7.55
C TYR A 42 -3.27 8.74 -8.47
N ILE A 43 -3.71 7.61 -7.90
CA ILE A 43 -4.07 6.41 -8.67
C ILE A 43 -5.22 6.72 -9.63
N HIS A 44 -6.28 7.35 -9.12
CA HIS A 44 -7.46 7.67 -9.91
C HIS A 44 -7.13 8.60 -11.07
N LEU A 45 -6.40 9.68 -10.81
CA LEU A 45 -5.99 10.66 -11.83
C LEU A 45 -5.03 10.03 -12.85
N SER A 46 -4.13 9.14 -12.42
CA SER A 46 -3.19 8.45 -13.31
C SER A 46 -3.92 7.47 -14.25
N LEU A 47 -4.94 6.77 -13.74
CA LEU A 47 -5.82 5.93 -14.57
C LEU A 47 -6.64 6.78 -15.54
N LEU A 48 -7.27 7.88 -15.11
CA LEU A 48 -7.99 8.78 -16.01
C LEU A 48 -7.08 9.32 -17.13
N ARG A 49 -5.87 9.75 -16.77
CA ARG A 49 -4.85 10.23 -17.72
C ARG A 49 -4.47 9.16 -18.74
N SER A 50 -4.36 7.91 -18.32
CA SER A 50 -3.98 6.80 -19.19
C SER A 50 -5.14 6.34 -20.07
N MET A 51 -6.34 6.20 -19.50
CA MET A 51 -7.51 5.67 -20.18
C MET A 51 -8.10 6.66 -21.19
N ARG A 52 -7.87 7.97 -21.04
CA ARG A 52 -8.30 8.97 -22.03
C ARG A 52 -7.77 8.72 -23.44
N TYR A 53 -6.69 7.93 -23.59
CA TYR A 53 -6.17 7.52 -24.88
C TYR A 53 -7.24 6.82 -25.74
N TYR A 54 -8.11 6.02 -25.11
CA TYR A 54 -9.14 5.25 -25.81
C TYR A 54 -10.34 6.09 -26.26
N LEU A 55 -10.61 7.20 -25.57
CA LEU A 55 -11.80 8.03 -25.80
C LEU A 55 -11.80 8.62 -27.22
N GLY A 56 -12.86 8.35 -27.97
CA GLY A 56 -13.05 8.83 -29.35
C GLY A 56 -12.10 8.21 -30.40
N ARG A 57 -11.19 7.31 -30.00
CA ARG A 57 -10.24 6.63 -30.91
C ARG A 57 -10.61 5.18 -31.19
N PHE A 58 -11.30 4.52 -30.27
CA PHE A 58 -11.65 3.11 -30.37
C PHE A 58 -13.14 2.89 -30.14
N ASN A 59 -13.70 1.91 -30.84
CA ASN A 59 -15.07 1.45 -30.61
C ASN A 59 -15.11 0.51 -29.39
N ILE A 60 -16.26 0.47 -28.71
CA ILE A 60 -16.49 -0.50 -27.63
C ILE A 60 -16.64 -1.89 -28.24
N THR A 61 -15.57 -2.67 -28.17
CA THR A 61 -15.52 -4.08 -28.53
C THR A 61 -14.96 -4.87 -27.35
N ILE A 62 -15.11 -6.20 -27.37
CA ILE A 62 -14.54 -7.08 -26.34
C ILE A 62 -13.04 -6.82 -26.19
N GLN A 63 -12.33 -6.66 -27.31
CA GLN A 63 -10.89 -6.41 -27.35
C GLN A 63 -10.54 -5.07 -26.71
N THR A 64 -11.28 -3.99 -27.02
CA THR A 64 -11.05 -2.67 -26.41
C THR A 64 -11.29 -2.71 -24.90
N VAL A 65 -12.36 -3.36 -24.44
CA VAL A 65 -12.65 -3.48 -23.00
C VAL A 65 -11.55 -4.28 -22.28
N GLN A 66 -11.09 -5.38 -22.88
CA GLN A 66 -9.96 -6.15 -22.34
C GLN A 66 -8.68 -5.32 -22.29
N ALA A 67 -8.38 -4.55 -23.34
CA ALA A 67 -7.21 -3.67 -23.39
C ALA A 67 -7.26 -2.59 -22.28
N VAL A 68 -8.42 -1.96 -22.07
CA VAL A 68 -8.66 -1.01 -20.98
C VAL A 68 -8.40 -1.68 -19.62
N MET A 69 -9.03 -2.82 -19.36
CA MET A 69 -8.86 -3.53 -18.08
C MET A 69 -7.40 -3.96 -17.84
N ASN A 70 -6.71 -4.44 -18.88
CA ASN A 70 -5.30 -4.83 -18.78
C ASN A 70 -4.40 -3.61 -18.56
N GLY A 71 -4.70 -2.48 -19.20
CA GLY A 71 -4.04 -1.19 -18.94
C GLY A 71 -4.15 -0.76 -17.48
N MET A 72 -5.36 -0.82 -16.92
CA MET A 72 -5.57 -0.52 -15.50
C MET A 72 -4.80 -1.49 -14.59
N LYS A 73 -4.82 -2.80 -14.91
CA LYS A 73 -4.11 -3.82 -14.13
C LYS A 73 -2.60 -3.65 -14.17
N MET A 74 -2.02 -3.19 -15.28
CA MET A 74 -0.58 -2.93 -15.37
C MET A 74 -0.16 -1.83 -14.41
N LEU A 75 -0.84 -0.68 -14.47
CA LEU A 75 -0.54 0.44 -13.58
C LEU A 75 -0.66 0.05 -12.10
N LEU A 76 -1.73 -0.66 -11.73
CA LEU A 76 -1.93 -1.08 -10.34
C LEU A 76 -0.93 -2.16 -9.89
N ARG A 77 -0.48 -3.02 -10.81
CA ARG A 77 0.57 -4.01 -10.53
C ARG A 77 1.87 -3.34 -10.14
N ASP A 78 2.28 -2.33 -10.90
CA ASP A 78 3.55 -1.63 -10.68
C ASP A 78 3.54 -0.96 -9.31
N LEU A 79 2.43 -0.30 -8.95
CA LEU A 79 2.23 0.28 -7.61
C LEU A 79 2.27 -0.75 -6.49
N ALA A 80 1.74 -1.96 -6.72
CA ALA A 80 1.78 -3.03 -5.73
C ALA A 80 3.20 -3.59 -5.57
N ALA A 81 3.93 -3.73 -6.68
CA ALA A 81 5.32 -4.19 -6.69
C ALA A 81 6.25 -3.20 -5.95
N ASP A 82 5.99 -1.89 -6.10
CA ASP A 82 6.74 -0.83 -5.41
C ASP A 82 6.33 -0.64 -3.94
N GLY A 83 5.34 -1.41 -3.45
CA GLY A 83 4.88 -1.35 -2.06
C GLY A 83 4.01 -0.12 -1.73
N HIS A 84 3.52 0.60 -2.74
CA HIS A 84 2.60 1.74 -2.54
C HIS A 84 1.19 1.29 -2.15
N ILE A 85 0.77 0.11 -2.64
CA ILE A 85 -0.49 -0.53 -2.30
C ILE A 85 -0.28 -1.99 -1.89
N LEU A 86 -1.12 -2.51 -1.01
CA LEU A 86 -1.06 -3.89 -0.51
C LEU A 86 -1.69 -4.89 -1.48
N GLY A 87 -2.63 -4.44 -2.30
CA GLY A 87 -3.33 -5.28 -3.27
C GLY A 87 -4.36 -4.50 -4.08
N TYR A 88 -4.86 -5.14 -5.13
CA TYR A 88 -5.84 -4.52 -6.03
C TYR A 88 -6.70 -5.57 -6.78
N THR A 89 -7.83 -5.10 -7.31
CA THR A 89 -8.63 -5.84 -8.29
C THR A 89 -9.22 -4.88 -9.31
N VAL A 90 -9.37 -5.34 -10.55
CA VAL A 90 -10.05 -4.62 -11.64
C VAL A 90 -11.19 -5.48 -12.11
N ASN A 91 -12.39 -4.91 -12.16
CA ASN A 91 -13.60 -5.63 -12.51
C ASN A 91 -14.42 -4.92 -13.58
N PHE A 92 -15.17 -5.75 -14.31
CA PHE A 92 -16.23 -5.33 -15.21
C PHE A 92 -17.54 -5.90 -14.66
N SER A 93 -18.58 -5.07 -14.60
CA SER A 93 -19.91 -5.49 -14.15
C SER A 93 -20.91 -5.26 -15.27
N ALA A 94 -21.52 -6.32 -15.78
CA ALA A 94 -22.57 -6.24 -16.79
C ALA A 94 -23.77 -5.42 -16.29
N ALA A 95 -24.08 -5.46 -14.99
CA ALA A 95 -25.16 -4.69 -14.40
C ALA A 95 -24.94 -3.17 -14.48
N LYS A 96 -23.68 -2.71 -14.62
CA LYS A 96 -23.32 -1.29 -14.81
C LYS A 96 -23.12 -0.91 -16.28
N ASN A 97 -23.34 -1.84 -17.20
CA ASN A 97 -23.08 -1.69 -18.63
C ASN A 97 -24.26 -2.29 -19.41
N SER A 98 -25.43 -1.65 -19.30
CA SER A 98 -26.62 -2.07 -20.04
C SER A 98 -26.42 -1.91 -21.55
N SER A 99 -27.26 -2.57 -22.34
CA SER A 99 -27.22 -2.42 -23.81
C SER A 99 -27.37 -0.97 -24.27
N ASP A 100 -28.19 -0.18 -23.58
CA ASP A 100 -28.46 1.21 -23.93
C ASP A 100 -27.23 2.09 -23.66
N GLU A 101 -26.55 1.89 -22.53
CA GLU A 101 -25.29 2.59 -22.21
C GLU A 101 -24.20 2.26 -23.24
N ILE A 102 -24.02 0.98 -23.57
CA ILE A 102 -23.02 0.55 -24.56
C ILE A 102 -23.33 1.14 -25.94
N ARG A 103 -24.61 1.20 -26.35
CA ARG A 103 -25.04 1.83 -27.61
C ARG A 103 -24.75 3.33 -27.65
N MET A 104 -24.82 4.00 -26.51
CA MET A 104 -24.44 5.40 -26.36
C MET A 104 -22.92 5.62 -26.28
N GLY A 105 -22.12 4.54 -26.34
CA GLY A 105 -20.66 4.63 -26.24
C GLY A 105 -20.16 4.79 -24.81
N HIS A 106 -20.97 4.50 -23.79
CA HIS A 106 -20.59 4.56 -22.40
C HIS A 106 -20.04 3.22 -21.92
N LEU A 107 -18.94 3.25 -21.18
CA LEU A 107 -18.30 2.07 -20.60
C LEU A 107 -17.94 2.36 -19.14
N THR A 108 -18.42 1.50 -18.24
CA THR A 108 -18.09 1.54 -16.82
C THR A 108 -17.20 0.36 -16.44
N VAL A 109 -15.99 0.66 -15.99
CA VAL A 109 -15.05 -0.31 -15.40
C VAL A 109 -14.69 0.13 -13.98
N GLY A 110 -14.47 -0.84 -13.10
CA GLY A 110 -14.17 -0.59 -11.69
C GLY A 110 -12.79 -1.08 -11.30
N PHE A 111 -12.21 -0.46 -10.28
CA PHE A 111 -11.08 -1.02 -9.56
C PHE A 111 -11.26 -0.86 -8.06
N LYS A 112 -10.58 -1.72 -7.31
CA LYS A 112 -10.31 -1.55 -5.88
C LYS A 112 -8.81 -1.66 -5.70
N ALA A 113 -8.27 -0.90 -4.77
CA ALA A 113 -6.87 -0.94 -4.36
C ALA A 113 -6.83 -0.62 -2.87
N GLU A 114 -5.80 -1.08 -2.15
CA GLU A 114 -5.63 -0.82 -0.71
C GLU A 114 -4.29 -0.12 -0.49
N GLU A 115 -4.29 1.16 -0.10
CA GLU A 115 -3.05 1.89 0.20
C GLU A 115 -2.43 1.42 1.52
N ALA A 116 -1.09 1.43 1.60
CA ALA A 116 -0.40 1.10 2.85
C ALA A 116 -0.63 2.18 3.93
N ALA A 117 -1.02 1.74 5.13
CA ALA A 117 -1.19 2.63 6.28
C ALA A 117 0.16 3.12 6.83
N PRO A 118 0.23 4.36 7.34
CA PRO A 118 1.43 4.83 8.02
C PRO A 118 1.61 4.12 9.37
N LEU A 119 2.85 3.77 9.71
CA LEU A 119 3.17 3.16 11.00
C LEU A 119 3.07 4.21 12.12
N ARG A 120 1.95 4.21 12.85
CA ARG A 120 1.69 5.16 13.95
C ARG A 120 2.09 4.65 15.33
N LYS A 121 2.11 3.34 15.51
CA LYS A 121 2.39 2.70 16.79
C LYS A 121 3.25 1.47 16.55
N LEU A 122 4.40 1.45 17.22
CA LEU A 122 5.26 0.28 17.34
C LEU A 122 5.30 -0.10 18.82
N THR A 123 4.99 -1.36 19.12
CA THR A 123 5.14 -1.91 20.47
C THR A 123 6.29 -2.90 20.43
N ILE A 124 7.28 -2.67 21.30
CA ILE A 124 8.43 -3.54 21.46
C ILE A 124 8.23 -4.31 22.75
N GLU A 125 8.19 -5.63 22.64
CA GLU A 125 8.13 -6.54 23.79
C GLU A 125 9.54 -7.04 24.12
N SER A 126 9.85 -7.14 25.41
CA SER A 126 11.15 -7.60 25.88
C SER A 126 10.95 -8.67 26.96
N ALA A 127 11.65 -9.79 26.81
CA ALA A 127 11.60 -10.93 27.70
C ALA A 127 12.96 -11.63 27.78
N ARG A 128 13.16 -12.43 28.83
CA ARG A 128 14.34 -13.28 28.97
C ARG A 128 14.23 -14.48 28.02
N TYR A 129 15.34 -14.88 27.40
CA TYR A 129 15.41 -15.98 26.44
C TYR A 129 16.09 -17.20 27.06
N ARG A 130 15.31 -18.09 27.68
CA ARG A 130 15.83 -19.24 28.45
C ARG A 130 16.42 -20.30 27.53
N GLU A 131 15.84 -20.47 26.35
CA GLU A 131 16.23 -21.46 25.35
C GLU A 131 17.68 -21.26 24.88
N ALA A 132 18.18 -20.02 24.86
CA ALA A 132 19.60 -19.76 24.60
C ALA A 132 20.51 -20.34 25.69
N VAL A 133 20.08 -20.32 26.96
CA VAL A 133 20.83 -20.92 28.06
C VAL A 133 20.81 -22.45 27.94
N ASP A 134 19.66 -23.03 27.61
CA ASP A 134 19.54 -24.47 27.39
C ASP A 134 20.41 -24.93 26.21
N ALA A 135 20.46 -24.15 25.12
CA ALA A 135 21.33 -24.39 23.98
C ALA A 135 22.83 -24.31 24.34
N MET A 136 23.24 -23.30 25.12
CA MET A 136 24.61 -23.19 25.62
C MET A 136 25.00 -24.40 26.48
N ILE A 137 24.11 -24.87 27.35
CA ILE A 137 24.35 -26.06 28.19
C ILE A 137 24.53 -27.31 27.32
N ALA A 138 23.68 -27.49 26.30
CA ALA A 138 23.79 -28.62 25.37
C ALA A 138 25.12 -28.60 24.61
N GLU A 139 25.55 -27.42 24.15
CA GLU A 139 26.84 -27.26 23.47
C GLU A 139 28.03 -27.59 24.40
N LEU A 140 28.01 -27.09 25.64
CA LEU A 140 29.04 -27.42 26.64
C LEU A 140 29.11 -28.93 26.93
N ALA A 141 27.95 -29.59 27.08
CA ALA A 141 27.90 -31.02 27.32
C ALA A 141 28.52 -31.82 26.15
N ALA A 142 28.21 -31.42 24.91
CA ALA A 142 28.78 -32.05 23.71
C ALA A 142 30.31 -31.86 23.63
N GLN A 143 30.82 -30.67 23.96
CA GLN A 143 32.26 -30.41 23.97
C GLN A 143 33.01 -31.22 25.03
N MET A 144 32.44 -31.39 26.23
CA MET A 144 33.06 -32.14 27.32
C MET A 144 33.06 -33.66 27.08
N GLN A 145 32.04 -34.20 26.39
CA GLN A 145 32.01 -35.61 25.99
C GLN A 145 33.03 -35.98 24.90
N LEU A 146 33.50 -35.01 24.12
CA LEU A 146 34.52 -35.22 23.09
C LEU A 146 35.96 -35.18 23.63
N GLN A 147 36.16 -34.73 24.89
CA GLN A 147 37.48 -34.61 25.52
C GLN A 147 37.80 -35.72 26.53
N GLY A 148 36.85 -36.61 26.84
CA GLY A 148 37.04 -37.79 27.71
C GLY A 148 36.99 -39.09 26.92
#